data_AF-A0A9P6C2C5-F1
#
_entry.id   AF-A0A9P6C2C5-F1
#
_cell.length_a   1.000
_cell.length_b   1.000
_cell.length_c   1.000
_cell.angle_alpha   90.00
_cell.angle_beta   90.00
_cell.angle_gamma   90.00
#
_symmetry.space_group_name_H-M   'P 1'
#
loop_
_entity.id
_entity.type
_entity.pdbx_description
1 polymer ?
#
loop_
_entity_poly.entity_id
_entity_poly.type
_entity_poly.pdbx_seq_one_letter_code
_entity_poly.pdbx_strand_id
1 'polypeptide(L)'
;MIPTIVKEKAKVAYARIIVNKLTTAFFVFSFILCFAQGIIQSFLFSIDADFKGTLHDIISTVEPNALLNLTQIPSQFHTEDIPLWLCNDIPIGAQRQRENCSIIFDTTQPIVPSSQTIILSGIAFPGQGVASIKGEDDSQLTNVSHTCAQTLLYAHQNIRNFNSEDLTFIILQFWLLGISVMAVVNDSAPHLFTVLVTRALMTVWSIYSVWRTRNFQDIFGKLYADPGTPCHIDFFPAYFPRRTEYEIPDLVLNITGFLISCWFSWALLRTYNAQAMRYVGAPEHVNRIHKLFLAVLSCLQLGVFVLVTAMGLWVDVLRNTAIHGISTHTSIYLGATITTSIILIPWICLGWYGIRCEMKKTIALFFFFGFAIIVGWSIMFYSLVYRWTLLQWPFLASLSMLSFILVVSSTILAIICRFNFNRGLKQYLHAEAALAQSGFSPEIFRHDEEKGASFDLDTADFKKPAFSPTSITSKYEQPMPTYLALPHKRSGSADADARFVTDEQVNALGAPLQVPRLAERPTKTSTQDPSKYGVRLGESF
;
A
#
# COMPACT_ATOMS: atom_id res chain seq x y z
N MET A 1 6.77 -32.56 8.20
CA MET A 1 7.67 -31.68 8.98
C MET A 1 7.20 -30.21 9.02
N ILE A 2 6.76 -29.62 7.91
CA ILE A 2 6.15 -28.26 7.91
C ILE A 2 4.95 -28.12 8.88
N PRO A 3 3.96 -29.05 8.94
CA PRO A 3 2.79 -28.86 9.80
C PRO A 3 3.11 -28.90 11.31
N THR A 4 4.12 -29.66 11.75
CA THR A 4 4.51 -29.72 13.16
C THR A 4 5.20 -28.43 13.61
N ILE A 5 6.08 -27.86 12.79
CA ILE A 5 6.74 -26.58 13.09
C ILE A 5 5.71 -25.44 13.15
N VAL A 6 4.73 -25.43 12.23
CA VAL A 6 3.66 -24.43 12.23
C VAL A 6 2.79 -24.58 13.48
N LYS A 7 2.44 -25.81 13.88
CA LYS A 7 1.65 -26.06 15.09
C LYS A 7 2.35 -25.59 16.36
N GLU A 8 3.64 -25.88 16.53
CA GLU A 8 4.40 -25.44 17.69
C GLU A 8 4.56 -23.91 17.73
N LYS A 9 4.83 -23.27 16.58
CA LYS A 9 4.86 -21.80 16.50
C LYS A 9 3.50 -21.18 16.82
N ALA A 10 2.41 -21.79 16.35
CA ALA A 10 1.05 -21.32 16.64
C ALA A 10 0.71 -21.44 18.13
N LYS A 11 1.12 -22.52 18.81
CA LYS A 11 0.95 -22.66 20.27
C LYS A 11 1.72 -21.59 21.03
N VAL A 12 2.98 -21.34 20.66
CA VAL A 12 3.80 -20.30 21.30
C VAL A 12 3.19 -18.91 21.07
N ALA A 13 2.75 -18.62 19.86
CA ALA A 13 2.05 -17.37 19.53
C ALA A 13 0.76 -17.21 20.37
N TYR A 14 -0.05 -18.26 20.45
CA TYR A 14 -1.29 -18.29 21.23
C TYR A 14 -1.03 -18.05 22.72
N ALA A 15 -0.02 -18.72 23.29
CA ALA A 15 0.36 -18.52 24.68
C ALA A 15 0.76 -17.05 24.94
N ARG A 16 1.57 -16.44 24.07
CA ARG A 16 1.97 -15.02 24.20
C ARG A 16 0.79 -14.06 24.11
N ILE A 17 -0.15 -14.32 23.21
CA ILE A 17 -1.35 -13.48 23.03
C ILE A 17 -2.21 -13.47 24.31
N ILE A 18 -2.31 -14.59 25.03
CA ILE A 18 -3.19 -14.72 26.20
C ILE A 18 -2.53 -14.30 27.51
N VAL A 19 -1.20 -14.41 27.61
CA VAL A 19 -0.50 -14.14 28.87
C VAL A 19 -0.59 -12.66 29.28
N ASN A 20 -0.55 -11.72 28.33
CA ASN A 20 -0.62 -10.29 28.65
C ASN A 20 -1.98 -9.70 28.28
N LYS A 21 -2.75 -9.30 29.31
CA LYS A 21 -4.08 -8.66 29.14
C LYS A 21 -4.04 -7.46 28.18
N LEU A 22 -2.94 -6.71 28.16
CA LEU A 22 -2.79 -5.54 27.29
C LEU A 22 -2.64 -5.93 25.81
N THR A 23 -1.86 -6.98 25.51
CA THR A 23 -1.68 -7.45 24.14
C THR A 23 -2.94 -8.15 23.64
N THR A 24 -3.64 -8.91 24.49
CA THR A 24 -4.96 -9.47 24.17
C THR A 24 -5.95 -8.36 23.83
N ALA A 25 -6.02 -7.30 24.66
CA ALA A 25 -6.92 -6.17 24.42
C ALA A 25 -6.59 -5.44 23.10
N PHE A 26 -5.31 -5.19 22.81
CA PHE A 26 -4.89 -4.59 21.54
C PHE A 26 -5.25 -5.46 20.33
N PHE A 27 -5.07 -6.78 20.42
CA PHE A 27 -5.43 -7.71 19.36
C PHE A 27 -6.94 -7.75 19.11
N VAL A 28 -7.75 -7.90 20.17
CA VAL A 28 -9.22 -7.91 20.08
C VAL A 28 -9.72 -6.59 19.50
N PHE A 29 -9.18 -5.47 19.95
CA PHE A 29 -9.49 -4.15 19.40
C PHE A 29 -9.16 -4.06 17.90
N SER A 30 -7.96 -4.48 17.50
CA SER A 30 -7.53 -4.46 16.09
C SER A 30 -8.41 -5.35 15.22
N PHE A 31 -8.83 -6.50 15.75
CA PHE A 31 -9.76 -7.41 15.08
C PHE A 31 -11.13 -6.76 14.88
N ILE A 32 -11.75 -6.25 15.94
CA ILE A 32 -13.07 -5.58 15.86
C ILE A 32 -13.01 -4.42 14.86
N LEU A 33 -11.98 -3.58 14.94
CA LEU A 33 -11.84 -2.41 14.07
C LEU A 33 -11.62 -2.80 12.60
N CYS A 34 -10.84 -3.86 12.33
CA CYS A 34 -10.65 -4.40 10.98
C CYS A 34 -11.98 -4.82 10.34
N PHE A 35 -12.83 -5.54 11.08
CA PHE A 35 -14.12 -5.98 10.54
C PHE A 35 -15.13 -4.85 10.43
N ALA A 36 -15.22 -3.98 11.44
CA ALA A 36 -16.14 -2.84 11.41
C ALA A 36 -15.85 -1.92 10.21
N GLN A 37 -14.58 -1.55 10.01
CA GLN A 37 -14.19 -0.73 8.86
C GLN A 37 -14.28 -1.50 7.55
N GLY A 38 -13.86 -2.77 7.52
CA GLY A 38 -13.97 -3.61 6.32
C GLY A 38 -15.41 -3.73 5.82
N ILE A 39 -16.39 -3.83 6.72
CA ILE A 39 -17.82 -3.87 6.37
C ILE A 39 -18.28 -2.53 5.77
N ILE A 40 -17.98 -1.40 6.41
CA ILE A 40 -18.37 -0.07 5.91
C ILE A 40 -17.75 0.20 4.54
N GLN A 41 -16.46 -0.09 4.38
CA GLN A 41 -15.75 0.05 3.11
C GLN A 41 -16.30 -0.89 2.03
N SER A 42 -16.80 -2.07 2.41
CA SER A 42 -17.49 -2.97 1.46
C SER A 42 -18.83 -2.41 0.98
N PHE A 43 -19.58 -1.70 1.83
CA PHE A 43 -20.79 -1.00 1.42
C PHE A 43 -20.50 0.17 0.48
N LEU A 44 -19.47 0.98 0.79
CA LEU A 44 -18.98 2.04 -0.09
C LEU A 44 -18.57 1.49 -1.47
N PHE A 45 -17.76 0.44 -1.48
CA PHE A 45 -17.34 -0.26 -2.69
C PHE A 45 -18.54 -0.77 -3.52
N SER A 46 -19.55 -1.36 -2.86
CA SER A 46 -20.75 -1.88 -3.54
C SER A 46 -21.53 -0.77 -4.22
N ILE A 47 -21.76 0.35 -3.52
CA ILE A 47 -22.51 1.48 -4.08
C ILE A 47 -21.77 2.07 -5.29
N ASP A 48 -20.45 2.24 -5.19
CA ASP A 48 -19.67 2.72 -6.33
C ASP A 48 -19.66 1.73 -7.49
N ALA A 49 -19.60 0.43 -7.21
CA ALA A 49 -19.62 -0.61 -8.24
C ALA A 49 -20.94 -0.59 -9.01
N ASP A 50 -22.07 -0.48 -8.30
CA ASP A 50 -23.40 -0.42 -8.90
C ASP A 50 -23.56 0.82 -9.78
N PHE A 51 -23.24 2.02 -9.27
CA PHE A 51 -23.33 3.26 -10.05
C PHE A 51 -22.34 3.31 -11.21
N LYS A 52 -21.12 2.79 -11.04
CA LYS A 52 -20.15 2.63 -12.14
C LYS A 52 -20.72 1.76 -13.26
N GLY A 53 -21.38 0.65 -12.91
CA GLY A 53 -22.05 -0.24 -13.85
C GLY A 53 -23.17 0.46 -14.61
N THR A 54 -24.09 1.12 -13.89
CA THR A 54 -25.19 1.88 -14.51
C THR A 54 -24.69 2.95 -15.46
N LEU A 55 -23.68 3.75 -15.07
CA LEU A 55 -23.10 4.76 -15.95
C LEU A 55 -22.43 4.14 -17.18
N HIS A 56 -21.74 3.00 -17.01
CA HIS A 56 -21.13 2.28 -18.13
C HIS A 56 -22.19 1.83 -19.14
N ASP A 57 -23.30 1.28 -18.68
CA ASP A 57 -24.39 0.80 -19.53
C ASP A 57 -25.06 1.96 -20.28
N ILE A 58 -25.32 3.10 -19.61
CA ILE A 58 -25.87 4.30 -20.24
C ILE A 58 -24.93 4.81 -21.34
N ILE A 59 -23.65 5.01 -21.02
CA ILE A 59 -22.66 5.58 -21.95
C ILE A 59 -22.45 4.64 -23.13
N SER A 60 -22.27 3.33 -22.88
CA SER A 60 -22.02 2.36 -23.94
C SER A 60 -23.22 2.16 -24.90
N THR A 61 -24.44 2.36 -24.40
CA THR A 61 -25.67 2.28 -25.20
C THR A 61 -25.83 3.51 -26.12
N VAL A 62 -25.51 4.71 -25.62
CA VAL A 62 -25.70 5.96 -26.37
C VAL A 62 -24.50 6.28 -27.26
N GLU A 63 -23.28 6.15 -26.75
CA GLU A 63 -22.03 6.54 -27.43
C GLU A 63 -20.88 5.61 -27.01
N PRO A 64 -20.73 4.41 -27.62
CA PRO A 64 -19.73 3.43 -27.21
C PRO A 64 -18.28 3.94 -27.34
N ASN A 65 -18.04 4.86 -28.28
CA ASN A 65 -16.72 5.46 -28.49
C ASN A 65 -16.36 6.48 -27.39
N ALA A 66 -17.33 7.00 -26.61
CA ALA A 66 -17.03 7.96 -25.55
C ALA A 66 -16.11 7.35 -24.48
N LEU A 67 -16.22 6.06 -24.19
CA LEU A 67 -15.37 5.38 -23.19
C LEU A 67 -13.88 5.33 -23.57
N LEU A 68 -13.53 5.62 -24.82
CA LEU A 68 -12.14 5.74 -25.30
C LEU A 68 -11.55 7.13 -25.07
N ASN A 69 -12.36 8.11 -24.69
CA ASN A 69 -11.94 9.49 -24.48
C ASN A 69 -11.68 9.78 -23.00
N LEU A 70 -10.95 10.86 -22.75
CA LEU A 70 -10.68 11.39 -21.43
C LEU A 70 -11.53 12.64 -21.19
N THR A 71 -12.02 12.81 -19.97
CA THR A 71 -12.65 14.07 -19.57
C THR A 71 -11.79 14.79 -18.57
N GLN A 72 -11.81 16.11 -18.62
CA GLN A 72 -11.11 16.94 -17.66
C GLN A 72 -11.88 18.21 -17.36
N ILE A 73 -11.92 18.55 -16.07
CA ILE A 73 -12.21 19.90 -15.61
C ILE A 73 -10.87 20.57 -15.30
N PRO A 74 -10.52 21.69 -15.97
CA PRO A 74 -9.29 22.40 -15.68
C PRO A 74 -9.31 22.94 -14.24
N SER A 75 -8.29 22.62 -13.45
CA SER A 75 -8.21 22.88 -12.00
C SER A 75 -8.12 24.37 -11.60
N GLN A 76 -8.24 25.29 -12.55
CA GLN A 76 -8.05 26.73 -12.36
C GLN A 76 -9.35 27.52 -12.26
N PHE A 77 -10.51 26.90 -12.48
CA PHE A 77 -11.76 27.65 -12.59
C PHE A 77 -12.54 27.70 -11.28
N HIS A 78 -13.14 28.87 -11.03
CA HIS A 78 -14.05 29.09 -9.92
C HIS A 78 -15.26 28.17 -10.03
N THR A 79 -15.89 27.87 -8.90
CA THR A 79 -17.06 26.99 -8.77
C THR A 79 -18.27 27.38 -9.64
N GLU A 80 -18.28 28.57 -10.26
CA GLU A 80 -19.37 29.06 -11.08
C GLU A 80 -19.22 28.71 -12.57
N ASP A 81 -17.98 28.68 -13.09
CA ASP A 81 -17.71 28.48 -14.52
C ASP A 81 -16.98 27.16 -14.72
N ILE A 82 -17.71 26.09 -15.07
CA ILE A 82 -17.13 24.75 -15.18
C ILE A 82 -17.12 24.30 -16.65
N PRO A 83 -16.05 24.61 -17.41
CA PRO A 83 -15.91 24.07 -18.75
C PRO A 83 -15.47 22.59 -18.64
N LEU A 84 -16.24 21.69 -19.25
CA LEU A 84 -15.91 20.28 -19.36
C LEU A 84 -15.31 19.98 -20.73
N TRP A 85 -14.10 19.43 -20.71
CA TRP A 85 -13.31 19.16 -21.91
C TRP A 85 -13.33 17.66 -22.17
N LEU A 86 -13.58 17.28 -23.41
CA LEU A 86 -13.44 15.92 -23.92
C LEU A 86 -12.17 15.86 -24.77
N CYS A 87 -11.23 15.02 -24.37
CA CYS A 87 -9.93 14.90 -24.99
C CYS A 87 -9.71 13.51 -25.57
N ASN A 88 -9.22 13.44 -26.80
CA ASN A 88 -8.85 12.18 -27.45
C ASN A 88 -7.40 11.75 -27.13
N ASP A 89 -6.63 12.64 -26.52
CA ASP A 89 -5.25 12.44 -26.09
C ASP A 89 -5.01 13.20 -24.79
N ILE A 90 -3.87 12.99 -24.14
CA ILE A 90 -3.54 13.61 -22.86
C ILE A 90 -3.22 15.09 -23.08
N PRO A 91 -4.00 16.03 -22.50
CA PRO A 91 -3.78 17.45 -22.69
C PRO A 91 -2.51 17.92 -21.97
N ILE A 92 -1.43 18.11 -22.73
CA ILE A 92 -0.15 18.59 -22.18
C ILE A 92 0.20 19.96 -22.76
N GLY A 93 0.16 20.97 -21.90
CA GLY A 93 0.52 22.34 -22.25
C GLY A 93 -0.63 23.09 -22.92
N ALA A 94 -0.66 24.41 -22.73
CA ALA A 94 -1.78 25.26 -23.16
C ALA A 94 -2.09 25.18 -24.67
N GLN A 95 -1.08 24.91 -25.51
CA GLN A 95 -1.23 24.86 -26.96
C GLN A 95 -1.83 23.54 -27.45
N ARG A 96 -1.32 22.38 -27.02
CA ARG A 96 -1.90 21.07 -27.39
C ARG A 96 -3.28 20.84 -26.79
N GLN A 97 -3.57 21.48 -25.65
CA GLN A 97 -4.89 21.40 -25.04
C GLN A 97 -6.01 21.88 -25.98
N ARG A 98 -5.72 22.83 -26.88
CA ARG A 98 -6.71 23.33 -27.86
C ARG A 98 -6.88 22.43 -29.09
N GLU A 99 -5.87 21.62 -29.42
CA GLU A 99 -5.88 20.82 -30.65
C GLU A 99 -6.53 19.46 -30.43
N ASN A 100 -6.38 18.86 -29.24
CA ASN A 100 -6.81 17.49 -28.96
C ASN A 100 -8.05 17.39 -28.07
N CYS A 101 -8.56 18.52 -27.59
CA CYS A 101 -9.73 18.56 -26.73
C CYS A 101 -10.79 19.49 -27.31
N SER A 102 -12.05 19.06 -27.23
CA SER A 102 -13.22 19.90 -27.49
C SER A 102 -13.93 20.21 -26.18
N ILE A 103 -14.48 21.42 -26.08
CA ILE A 103 -15.38 21.77 -24.98
C ILE A 103 -16.72 21.12 -25.30
N ILE A 104 -17.16 20.17 -24.47
CA ILE A 104 -18.45 19.49 -24.65
C ILE A 104 -19.55 20.18 -23.86
N PHE A 105 -19.18 20.89 -22.80
CA PHE A 105 -20.12 21.66 -22.00
C PHE A 105 -19.38 22.83 -21.33
N ASP A 106 -20.05 23.98 -21.26
CA ASP A 106 -19.56 25.19 -20.62
C ASP A 106 -20.74 25.86 -19.93
N THR A 107 -20.68 25.97 -18.59
CA THR A 107 -21.73 26.57 -17.77
C THR A 107 -22.02 28.03 -18.15
N THR A 108 -21.05 28.72 -18.76
CA THR A 108 -21.19 30.13 -19.16
C THR A 108 -21.95 30.32 -20.48
N GLN A 109 -22.10 29.27 -21.29
CA GLN A 109 -22.67 29.38 -22.62
C GLN A 109 -24.13 28.87 -22.64
N PRO A 110 -25.05 29.59 -23.29
CA PRO A 110 -26.43 29.12 -23.44
C PRO A 110 -26.46 27.82 -24.27
N ILE A 111 -27.23 26.82 -23.83
CA ILE A 111 -27.34 25.55 -24.56
C ILE A 111 -27.91 25.81 -25.96
N VAL A 112 -27.21 25.36 -26.98
CA VAL A 112 -27.78 25.17 -28.31
C VAL A 112 -28.49 23.80 -28.33
N PRO A 113 -29.82 23.73 -28.50
CA PRO A 113 -30.54 22.46 -28.46
C PRO A 113 -30.04 21.52 -29.56
N SER A 114 -29.43 20.40 -29.15
CA SER A 114 -29.00 19.34 -30.05
C SER A 114 -30.20 18.53 -30.54
N SER A 115 -30.33 18.33 -31.85
CA SER A 115 -31.50 17.69 -32.48
C SER A 115 -31.51 16.16 -32.41
N GLN A 116 -30.56 15.51 -31.70
CA GLN A 116 -30.46 14.06 -31.61
C GLN A 116 -30.69 13.56 -30.18
N THR A 117 -31.83 12.90 -29.97
CA THR A 117 -32.25 12.31 -28.69
C THR A 117 -32.44 10.82 -28.84
N ILE A 118 -31.85 10.03 -27.94
CA ILE A 118 -32.08 8.58 -27.86
C ILE A 118 -33.00 8.30 -26.67
N ILE A 119 -34.04 7.50 -26.91
CA ILE A 119 -34.96 7.02 -25.88
C ILE A 119 -34.29 5.85 -25.14
N LEU A 120 -34.00 6.01 -23.85
CA LEU A 120 -33.57 4.91 -22.99
C LEU A 120 -34.79 4.28 -22.33
N SER A 121 -35.04 3.00 -22.59
CA SER A 121 -36.08 2.20 -21.93
C SER A 121 -35.44 1.09 -21.12
N GLY A 122 -35.75 1.00 -19.82
CA GLY A 122 -35.41 -0.17 -18.98
C GLY A 122 -34.15 -0.09 -18.12
N ILE A 123 -33.54 1.09 -17.92
CA ILE A 123 -32.42 1.24 -16.99
C ILE A 123 -32.97 1.52 -15.58
N ALA A 124 -32.75 0.59 -14.65
CA ALA A 124 -33.09 0.76 -13.25
C ALA A 124 -31.89 1.32 -12.47
N PHE A 125 -32.10 2.39 -11.70
CA PHE A 125 -31.06 2.94 -10.84
C PHE A 125 -31.00 2.19 -9.50
N PRO A 126 -29.81 1.80 -9.02
CA PRO A 126 -29.65 1.06 -7.78
C PRO A 126 -30.15 1.89 -6.59
N GLY A 127 -31.13 1.34 -5.86
CA GLY A 127 -31.65 1.98 -4.65
C GLY A 127 -32.98 2.71 -4.77
N GLN A 128 -33.51 2.89 -5.97
CA GLN A 128 -34.90 3.27 -6.19
C GLN A 128 -35.63 2.02 -6.68
N GLY A 129 -36.41 1.35 -5.82
CA GLY A 129 -37.12 0.13 -6.19
C GLY A 129 -38.06 0.41 -7.36
N VAL A 130 -37.77 -0.11 -8.57
CA VAL A 130 -38.48 0.12 -9.85
C VAL A 130 -39.26 1.44 -9.86
N ALA A 131 -38.58 2.53 -9.49
CA ALA A 131 -39.12 3.83 -9.76
C ALA A 131 -38.68 4.09 -11.18
N SER A 132 -39.60 3.98 -12.15
CA SER A 132 -39.53 4.88 -13.30
C SER A 132 -39.15 6.24 -12.73
N ILE A 133 -38.13 6.89 -13.29
CA ILE A 133 -37.89 8.31 -13.04
C ILE A 133 -39.21 8.97 -13.41
N LYS A 134 -40.05 9.17 -12.41
CA LYS A 134 -41.39 9.71 -12.56
C LYS A 134 -41.12 11.18 -12.71
N GLY A 135 -40.86 11.59 -13.96
CA GLY A 135 -41.17 12.95 -14.34
C GLY A 135 -42.56 13.24 -13.80
N GLU A 136 -42.75 14.44 -13.27
CA GLU A 136 -44.02 14.86 -12.67
C GLU A 136 -45.21 14.63 -13.62
N ASP A 137 -44.95 14.45 -14.93
CA ASP A 137 -45.82 13.81 -15.90
C ASP A 137 -45.45 12.33 -16.19
N ASP A 138 -46.40 11.43 -15.89
CA ASP A 138 -46.34 9.95 -15.95
C ASP A 138 -46.10 9.33 -17.36
N SER A 139 -45.56 10.09 -18.31
CA SER A 139 -45.38 9.67 -19.72
C SER A 139 -44.10 10.15 -20.40
N GLN A 140 -43.21 10.91 -19.74
CA GLN A 140 -41.98 11.36 -20.38
C GLN A 140 -40.89 10.29 -20.32
N LEU A 141 -40.69 9.59 -21.44
CA LEU A 141 -39.45 8.86 -21.68
C LEU A 141 -38.29 9.87 -21.63
N THR A 142 -37.39 9.72 -20.66
CA THR A 142 -36.19 10.55 -20.54
C THR A 142 -35.25 10.26 -21.70
N ASN A 143 -35.22 11.20 -22.63
CA ASN A 143 -34.35 11.19 -23.78
C ASN A 143 -32.94 11.64 -23.37
N VAL A 144 -31.96 10.76 -23.45
CA VAL A 144 -30.55 11.11 -23.20
C VAL A 144 -29.89 11.51 -24.51
N SER A 145 -29.36 12.72 -24.56
CA SER A 145 -28.63 13.24 -25.72
C SER A 145 -27.20 12.68 -25.77
N HIS A 146 -26.59 12.63 -26.95
CA HIS A 146 -25.17 12.24 -27.10
C HIS A 146 -24.25 13.12 -26.24
N THR A 147 -24.53 14.43 -26.19
CA THR A 147 -23.78 15.38 -25.35
C THR A 147 -23.92 15.03 -23.86
N CYS A 148 -25.13 14.68 -23.39
CA CYS A 148 -25.33 14.22 -22.03
C CYS A 148 -24.49 12.96 -21.72
N ALA A 149 -24.52 11.95 -22.58
CA ALA A 149 -23.70 10.74 -22.41
C ALA A 149 -22.19 11.04 -22.37
N GLN A 150 -21.71 11.97 -23.21
CA GLN A 150 -20.32 12.43 -23.17
C GLN A 150 -19.98 13.16 -21.86
N THR A 151 -20.89 13.97 -21.32
CA THR A 151 -20.67 14.64 -20.03
C THR A 151 -20.65 13.64 -18.85
N LEU A 152 -21.44 12.57 -18.91
CA LEU A 152 -21.48 11.51 -17.88
C LEU A 152 -20.18 10.71 -17.78
N LEU A 153 -19.33 10.75 -18.82
CA LEU A 153 -18.02 10.12 -18.80
C LEU A 153 -17.14 10.63 -17.65
N TYR A 154 -17.28 11.90 -17.27
CA TYR A 154 -16.57 12.47 -16.13
C TYR A 154 -17.01 11.83 -14.81
N ALA A 155 -18.31 11.68 -14.59
CA ALA A 155 -18.82 10.96 -13.42
C ALA A 155 -18.36 9.50 -13.40
N HIS A 156 -18.40 8.82 -14.55
CA HIS A 156 -17.96 7.43 -14.67
C HIS A 156 -16.48 7.27 -14.28
N GLN A 157 -15.61 8.17 -14.73
CA GLN A 157 -14.18 8.16 -14.39
C GLN A 157 -13.95 8.38 -12.90
N ASN A 158 -14.66 9.33 -12.27
CA ASN A 158 -14.51 9.62 -10.85
C ASN A 158 -15.07 8.53 -9.94
N ILE A 159 -16.28 8.03 -10.20
CA ILE A 159 -16.89 6.95 -9.40
C ILE A 159 -16.08 5.67 -9.49
N ARG A 160 -15.49 5.40 -10.66
CA ARG A 160 -14.54 4.30 -10.77
C ARG A 160 -13.31 4.49 -9.89
N ASN A 161 -12.76 5.71 -9.84
CA ASN A 161 -11.61 6.00 -8.97
C ASN A 161 -11.96 5.81 -7.50
N PHE A 162 -13.17 6.18 -7.06
CA PHE A 162 -13.66 5.87 -5.72
C PHE A 162 -13.78 4.36 -5.48
N ASN A 163 -14.30 3.61 -6.45
CA ASN A 163 -14.41 2.15 -6.36
C ASN A 163 -13.03 1.47 -6.12
N SER A 164 -11.99 1.90 -6.85
CA SER A 164 -10.63 1.36 -6.68
C SER A 164 -9.97 1.81 -5.36
N GLU A 165 -10.33 2.99 -4.87
CA GLU A 165 -9.91 3.53 -3.58
C GLU A 165 -10.52 2.75 -2.41
N ASP A 166 -11.83 2.52 -2.42
CA ASP A 166 -12.53 1.76 -1.38
C ASP A 166 -12.03 0.30 -1.32
N LEU A 167 -11.78 -0.32 -2.48
CA LEU A 167 -11.14 -1.64 -2.56
C LEU A 167 -9.76 -1.66 -1.89
N THR A 168 -8.98 -0.58 -2.08
CA THR A 168 -7.67 -0.43 -1.44
C THR A 168 -7.80 -0.36 0.07
N PHE A 169 -8.81 0.35 0.60
CA PHE A 169 -9.06 0.40 2.04
C PHE A 169 -9.49 -0.94 2.62
N ILE A 170 -10.32 -1.72 1.91
CA ILE A 170 -10.66 -3.09 2.32
C ILE A 170 -9.39 -3.94 2.48
N ILE A 171 -8.51 -3.94 1.47
CA ILE A 171 -7.24 -4.68 1.52
C ILE A 171 -6.34 -4.16 2.65
N LEU A 172 -6.31 -2.83 2.85
CA LEU A 172 -5.52 -2.21 3.91
C LEU A 172 -5.95 -2.66 5.31
N GLN A 173 -7.24 -2.87 5.56
CA GLN A 173 -7.72 -3.37 6.85
C GLN A 173 -7.18 -4.77 7.16
N PHE A 174 -7.24 -5.69 6.20
CA PHE A 174 -6.68 -7.04 6.37
C PHE A 174 -5.16 -7.01 6.55
N TRP A 175 -4.47 -6.15 5.81
CA TRP A 175 -3.03 -5.96 5.99
C TRP A 175 -2.70 -5.42 7.39
N LEU A 176 -3.44 -4.43 7.89
CA LEU A 176 -3.26 -3.88 9.24
C LEU A 176 -3.52 -4.92 10.32
N LEU A 177 -4.53 -5.79 10.16
CA LEU A 177 -4.75 -6.92 11.05
C LEU A 177 -3.55 -7.87 11.04
N GLY A 178 -3.01 -8.18 9.87
CA GLY A 178 -1.80 -8.99 9.72
C GLY A 178 -0.57 -8.40 10.43
N ILE A 179 -0.31 -7.10 10.24
CA ILE A 179 0.78 -6.40 10.93
C ILE A 179 0.54 -6.35 12.45
N SER A 180 -0.71 -6.18 12.90
CA SER A 180 -1.07 -6.18 14.33
C SER A 180 -0.85 -7.54 14.98
N VAL A 181 -1.19 -8.63 14.30
CA VAL A 181 -0.86 -10.01 14.73
C VAL A 181 0.65 -10.18 14.83
N MET A 182 1.39 -9.76 13.80
CA MET A 182 2.85 -9.86 13.79
C MET A 182 3.50 -8.99 14.88
N ALA A 183 2.92 -7.84 15.22
CA ALA A 183 3.36 -6.98 16.31
C ALA A 183 3.26 -7.71 17.66
N VAL A 184 2.12 -8.35 17.93
CA VAL A 184 1.88 -9.07 19.18
C VAL A 184 2.70 -10.35 19.29
N VAL A 185 2.76 -11.16 18.22
CA VAL A 185 3.47 -12.46 18.25
C VAL A 185 4.97 -12.27 18.45
N ASN A 186 5.53 -11.22 17.84
CA ASN A 186 6.97 -10.96 17.86
C ASN A 186 7.38 -9.89 18.88
N ASP A 187 6.46 -9.41 19.72
CA ASP A 187 6.67 -8.27 20.64
C ASP A 187 7.40 -7.10 19.97
N SER A 188 6.91 -6.73 18.79
CA SER A 188 7.68 -5.93 17.84
C SER A 188 7.19 -4.49 17.79
N ALA A 189 7.93 -3.61 18.47
CA ALA A 189 7.77 -2.16 18.42
C ALA A 189 7.66 -1.55 16.99
N PRO A 190 8.43 -1.95 15.97
CA PRO A 190 8.34 -1.35 14.63
C PRO A 190 7.01 -1.66 13.94
N HIS A 191 6.43 -2.85 14.17
CA HIS A 191 5.11 -3.17 13.64
C HIS A 191 4.03 -2.31 14.32
N LEU A 192 4.12 -2.08 15.64
CA LEU A 192 3.21 -1.17 16.36
C LEU A 192 3.30 0.27 15.82
N PHE A 193 4.52 0.75 15.55
CA PHE A 193 4.72 2.07 14.97
C PHE A 193 4.13 2.16 13.55
N THR A 194 4.33 1.12 12.73
CA THR A 194 3.70 1.01 11.41
C THR A 194 2.17 1.11 11.51
N VAL A 195 1.54 0.33 12.39
CA VAL A 195 0.08 0.39 12.61
C VAL A 195 -0.35 1.80 13.00
N LEU A 196 0.36 2.44 13.93
CA LEU A 196 0.04 3.79 14.39
C LEU A 196 0.11 4.83 13.27
N VAL A 197 1.19 4.83 12.48
CA VAL A 197 1.37 5.76 11.35
C VAL A 197 0.30 5.54 10.29
N THR A 198 0.01 4.28 9.93
CA THR A 198 -1.04 3.99 8.96
C THR A 198 -2.42 4.44 9.46
N ARG A 199 -2.73 4.27 10.75
CA ARG A 199 -3.99 4.77 11.35
C ARG A 199 -4.10 6.28 11.27
N ALA A 200 -3.00 7.01 11.49
CA ALA A 200 -2.95 8.46 11.29
C ALA A 200 -3.24 8.85 9.84
N LEU A 201 -2.58 8.18 8.88
CA LEU A 201 -2.77 8.43 7.45
C LEU A 201 -4.21 8.15 6.99
N MET A 202 -4.80 7.04 7.43
CA MET A 202 -6.20 6.72 7.14
C MET A 202 -7.16 7.76 7.73
N THR A 203 -6.88 8.27 8.92
CA THR A 203 -7.71 9.32 9.54
C THR A 203 -7.67 10.61 8.73
N VAL A 204 -6.47 11.05 8.35
CA VAL A 204 -6.29 12.24 7.49
C VAL A 204 -7.00 12.04 6.14
N TRP A 205 -6.88 10.85 5.55
CA TRP A 205 -7.52 10.55 4.28
C TRP A 205 -9.05 10.51 4.38
N SER A 206 -9.62 9.90 5.42
CA SER A 206 -11.06 9.82 5.62
C SER A 206 -11.69 11.21 5.80
N ILE A 207 -11.00 12.14 6.50
CA ILE A 207 -11.40 13.56 6.56
C ILE A 207 -11.46 14.17 5.16
N TYR A 208 -10.41 13.95 4.37
CA TYR A 208 -10.33 14.46 3.00
C TYR A 208 -11.40 13.85 2.09
N SER A 209 -11.72 12.55 2.23
CA SER A 209 -12.76 11.90 1.41
C SER A 209 -14.13 12.51 1.64
N VAL A 210 -14.53 12.74 2.90
CA VAL A 210 -15.83 13.35 3.22
C VAL A 210 -15.96 14.75 2.60
N TRP A 211 -14.91 15.56 2.68
CA TRP A 211 -14.88 16.88 2.03
C TRP A 211 -14.99 16.75 0.51
N ARG A 212 -14.20 15.85 -0.07
CA ARG A 212 -14.14 15.62 -1.52
C ARG A 212 -15.49 15.12 -2.07
N THR A 213 -16.18 14.23 -1.37
CA THR A 213 -17.51 13.71 -1.76
C THR A 213 -18.52 14.83 -1.87
N ARG A 214 -18.55 15.77 -0.91
CA ARG A 214 -19.43 16.96 -0.98
C ARG A 214 -19.07 17.88 -2.15
N ASN A 215 -17.79 18.12 -2.36
CA ASN A 215 -17.34 18.93 -3.49
C ASN A 215 -17.75 18.31 -4.84
N PHE A 216 -17.69 16.97 -4.98
CA PHE A 216 -18.17 16.30 -6.18
C PHE A 216 -19.68 16.31 -6.32
N GLN A 217 -20.44 16.25 -5.22
CA GLN A 217 -21.88 16.40 -5.24
C GLN A 217 -22.28 17.76 -5.84
N ASP A 218 -21.63 18.84 -5.42
CA ASP A 218 -21.89 20.19 -5.94
C ASP A 218 -21.52 20.31 -7.42
N ILE A 219 -20.37 19.75 -7.81
CA ILE A 219 -19.92 19.74 -9.21
C ILE A 219 -20.91 18.93 -10.07
N PHE A 220 -21.36 17.76 -9.63
CA PHE A 220 -22.26 16.91 -10.40
C PHE A 220 -23.66 17.51 -10.50
N GLY A 221 -24.15 18.19 -9.45
CA GLY A 221 -25.39 18.96 -9.52
C GLY A 221 -25.34 20.01 -10.63
N LYS A 222 -24.26 20.79 -10.68
CA LYS A 222 -24.04 21.82 -11.70
C LYS A 222 -23.83 21.28 -13.11
N LEU A 223 -23.23 20.10 -13.26
CA LEU A 223 -23.00 19.49 -14.58
C LEU A 223 -24.24 18.79 -15.15
N TYR A 224 -25.09 18.21 -14.30
CA TYR A 224 -26.11 17.26 -14.74
C TYR A 224 -27.54 17.65 -14.37
N ALA A 225 -27.76 18.21 -13.17
CA ALA A 225 -29.09 18.44 -12.62
C ALA A 225 -29.61 19.86 -12.90
N ASP A 226 -28.73 20.86 -12.86
CA ASP A 226 -29.13 22.27 -12.99
C ASP A 226 -29.83 22.55 -14.34
N PRO A 227 -30.80 23.49 -14.37
CA PRO A 227 -31.40 23.94 -15.62
C PRO A 227 -30.34 24.58 -16.51
N GLY A 228 -30.36 24.25 -17.80
CA GLY A 228 -29.29 24.71 -18.70
C GLY A 228 -28.13 23.72 -18.85
N THR A 229 -28.23 22.51 -18.29
CA THR A 229 -27.29 21.41 -18.57
C THR A 229 -27.78 20.52 -19.73
N PRO A 230 -26.89 19.78 -20.44
CA PRO A 230 -27.28 18.91 -21.56
C PRO A 230 -28.15 17.72 -21.15
N CYS A 231 -28.14 17.39 -19.85
CA CYS A 231 -28.87 16.28 -19.27
C CYS A 231 -30.18 16.73 -18.61
N HIS A 232 -30.15 17.83 -17.83
CA HIS A 232 -31.27 18.32 -17.03
C HIS A 232 -31.95 17.23 -16.16
N ILE A 233 -31.15 16.27 -15.66
CA ILE A 233 -31.61 15.12 -14.88
C ILE A 233 -30.57 14.88 -13.78
N ASP A 234 -31.05 14.77 -12.54
CA ASP A 234 -30.20 14.31 -11.45
C ASP A 234 -30.01 12.78 -11.53
N PHE A 235 -28.83 12.34 -11.97
CA PHE A 235 -28.44 10.92 -12.00
C PHE A 235 -28.01 10.38 -10.63
N PHE A 236 -27.76 11.26 -9.65
CA PHE A 236 -27.14 10.91 -8.37
C PHE A 236 -27.98 11.26 -7.13
N PRO A 237 -29.33 11.25 -7.16
CA PRO A 237 -30.14 11.76 -6.05
C PRO A 237 -29.96 10.94 -4.76
N ALA A 238 -29.70 9.64 -4.89
CA ALA A 238 -29.47 8.73 -3.77
C ALA A 238 -27.99 8.39 -3.55
N TYR A 239 -27.11 8.65 -4.52
CA TYR A 239 -25.71 8.22 -4.47
C TYR A 239 -24.93 8.98 -3.39
N PHE A 240 -24.84 10.30 -3.51
CA PHE A 240 -24.03 11.12 -2.59
C PHE A 240 -24.55 11.12 -1.15
N PRO A 241 -25.87 11.19 -0.88
CA PRO A 241 -26.39 11.06 0.48
C PRO A 241 -26.00 9.72 1.11
N ARG A 242 -26.21 8.59 0.40
CA ARG A 242 -25.85 7.27 0.92
C ARG A 242 -24.35 7.10 1.10
N ARG A 243 -23.53 7.55 0.14
CA ARG A 243 -22.07 7.50 0.29
C ARG A 243 -21.63 8.28 1.53
N THR A 244 -22.15 9.50 1.71
CA THR A 244 -21.86 10.33 2.88
C THR A 244 -22.32 9.68 4.19
N GLU A 245 -23.47 9.00 4.19
CA GLU A 245 -23.98 8.23 5.34
C GLU A 245 -23.03 7.10 5.78
N TYR A 246 -22.23 6.53 4.88
CA TYR A 246 -21.21 5.53 5.21
C TYR A 246 -19.83 6.13 5.49
N GLU A 247 -19.44 7.21 4.80
CA GLU A 247 -18.16 7.89 5.02
C GLU A 247 -18.06 8.55 6.41
N ILE A 248 -19.17 9.09 6.95
CA ILE A 248 -19.17 9.71 8.29
C ILE A 248 -18.87 8.65 9.39
N PRO A 249 -19.56 7.50 9.46
CA PRO A 249 -19.19 6.41 10.37
C PRO A 249 -17.76 5.92 10.19
N ASP A 250 -17.26 5.79 8.95
CA ASP A 250 -15.87 5.42 8.69
C ASP A 250 -14.89 6.44 9.30
N LEU A 251 -15.15 7.74 9.15
CA LEU A 251 -14.37 8.79 9.75
C LEU A 251 -14.36 8.69 11.28
N VAL A 252 -15.52 8.49 11.89
CA VAL A 252 -15.64 8.31 13.35
C VAL A 252 -14.84 7.10 13.82
N LEU A 253 -14.92 5.97 13.11
CA LEU A 253 -14.12 4.77 13.40
C LEU A 253 -12.63 5.00 13.21
N ASN A 254 -12.21 5.78 12.22
CA ASN A 254 -10.80 6.10 12.02
C ASN A 254 -10.26 7.00 13.14
N ILE A 255 -10.97 8.05 13.53
CA ILE A 255 -10.57 8.94 14.63
C ILE A 255 -10.49 8.18 15.95
N THR A 256 -11.55 7.46 16.32
CA THR A 256 -11.58 6.67 17.55
C THR A 256 -10.55 5.55 17.51
N GLY A 257 -10.43 4.90 16.35
CA GLY A 257 -9.45 3.88 16.05
C GLY A 257 -8.02 4.38 16.28
N PHE A 258 -7.71 5.57 15.79
CA PHE A 258 -6.40 6.20 15.94
C PHE A 258 -6.09 6.57 17.40
N LEU A 259 -7.03 7.21 18.12
CA LEU A 259 -6.83 7.60 19.52
C LEU A 259 -6.58 6.40 20.44
N ILE A 260 -7.37 5.35 20.29
CA ILE A 260 -7.19 4.10 21.03
C ILE A 260 -5.86 3.42 20.62
N SER A 261 -5.51 3.45 19.32
CA SER A 261 -4.21 2.93 18.86
C SER A 261 -3.03 3.70 19.43
N CYS A 262 -3.11 5.04 19.56
CA CYS A 262 -2.10 5.86 20.22
C CYS A 262 -1.90 5.40 21.67
N TRP A 263 -3.00 5.20 22.39
CA TRP A 263 -2.97 4.76 23.78
C TRP A 263 -2.34 3.37 23.93
N PHE A 264 -2.78 2.39 23.13
CA PHE A 264 -2.20 1.04 23.15
C PHE A 264 -0.73 1.03 22.75
N SER A 265 -0.35 1.73 21.67
CA SER A 265 1.03 1.82 21.23
C SER A 265 1.90 2.46 22.32
N TRP A 266 1.45 3.53 22.97
CA TRP A 266 2.17 4.13 24.09
C TRP A 266 2.37 3.15 25.25
N ALA A 267 1.31 2.45 25.67
CA ALA A 267 1.34 1.50 26.78
C ALA A 267 2.24 0.27 26.48
N LEU A 268 2.13 -0.28 25.27
CA LEU A 268 2.95 -1.40 24.82
C LEU A 268 4.41 -0.99 24.65
N LEU A 269 4.70 0.15 24.00
CA LEU A 269 6.07 0.66 23.88
C LEU A 269 6.70 0.89 25.25
N ARG A 270 5.96 1.42 26.23
CA ARG A 270 6.46 1.58 27.61
C ARG A 270 6.82 0.23 28.22
N THR A 271 5.98 -0.78 28.05
CA THR A 271 6.20 -2.14 28.57
C THR A 271 7.41 -2.79 27.90
N TYR A 272 7.50 -2.71 26.58
CA TYR A 272 8.61 -3.27 25.79
C TYR A 272 9.93 -2.56 26.09
N ASN A 273 9.92 -1.24 26.23
CA ASN A 273 11.12 -0.49 26.63
C ASN A 273 11.57 -0.86 28.06
N ALA A 274 10.63 -1.03 29.00
CA ALA A 274 10.96 -1.43 30.37
C ALA A 274 11.56 -2.85 30.42
N GLN A 275 11.03 -3.78 29.62
CA GLN A 275 11.58 -5.12 29.47
C GLN A 275 12.97 -5.08 28.84
N ALA A 276 13.13 -4.43 27.68
CA ALA A 276 14.41 -4.36 26.96
C ALA A 276 15.54 -3.80 27.83
N MET A 277 15.26 -2.76 28.62
CA MET A 277 16.26 -2.18 29.54
C MET A 277 16.65 -3.14 30.68
N ARG A 278 15.70 -3.90 31.22
CA ARG A 278 15.95 -4.85 32.31
C ARG A 278 16.74 -6.08 31.87
N TYR A 279 16.54 -6.55 30.64
CA TYR A 279 17.19 -7.77 30.16
C TYR A 279 18.69 -7.62 29.88
N VAL A 280 19.13 -6.46 29.39
CA VAL A 280 20.45 -6.37 28.76
C VAL A 280 21.34 -5.26 29.33
N GLY A 281 20.81 -4.35 30.16
CA GLY A 281 21.61 -3.24 30.70
C GLY A 281 22.37 -2.47 29.60
N ALA A 282 21.75 -2.36 28.42
CA ALA A 282 22.45 -1.95 27.21
C ALA A 282 23.00 -0.52 27.34
N PRO A 283 24.24 -0.26 26.92
CA PRO A 283 24.78 1.09 26.93
C PRO A 283 23.97 1.99 25.97
N GLU A 284 23.79 3.26 26.35
CA GLU A 284 22.86 4.20 25.70
C GLU A 284 23.08 4.34 24.18
N HIS A 285 24.34 4.24 23.73
CA HIS A 285 24.69 4.30 22.31
C HIS A 285 24.12 3.13 21.49
N VAL A 286 24.05 1.91 22.05
CA VAL A 286 23.45 0.73 21.37
C VAL A 286 21.94 0.90 21.27
N ASN A 287 21.30 1.43 22.32
CA ASN A 287 19.87 1.71 22.32
C ASN A 287 19.49 2.71 21.21
N ARG A 288 20.30 3.75 21.00
CA ARG A 288 20.09 4.71 19.90
C ARG A 288 20.16 4.04 18.52
N ILE A 289 21.14 3.17 18.30
CA ILE A 289 21.28 2.43 17.03
C ILE A 289 20.11 1.47 16.84
N HIS A 290 19.68 0.79 17.90
CA HIS A 290 18.52 -0.09 17.87
C HIS A 290 17.26 0.68 17.44
N LYS A 291 16.99 1.85 18.03
CA LYS A 291 15.85 2.71 17.62
C LYS A 291 15.88 3.08 16.14
N LEU A 292 17.05 3.42 15.58
CA LEU A 292 17.22 3.69 14.15
C LEU A 292 16.93 2.44 13.30
N PHE A 293 17.40 1.26 13.72
CA PHE A 293 17.10 0.00 13.06
C PHE A 293 15.59 -0.30 13.05
N LEU A 294 14.90 -0.09 14.18
CA LEU A 294 13.45 -0.25 14.25
C LEU A 294 12.72 0.72 13.30
N ALA A 295 13.18 1.98 13.23
CA ALA A 295 12.63 2.96 12.30
C ALA A 295 12.80 2.51 10.83
N VAL A 296 13.97 1.99 10.44
CA VAL A 296 14.17 1.42 9.09
C VAL A 296 13.18 0.29 8.83
N LEU A 297 13.02 -0.64 9.77
CA LEU A 297 12.12 -1.78 9.58
C LEU A 297 10.67 -1.33 9.42
N SER A 298 10.23 -0.32 10.17
CA SER A 298 8.88 0.25 10.02
C SER A 298 8.70 0.93 8.66
N CYS A 299 9.67 1.76 8.22
CA CYS A 299 9.63 2.37 6.90
C CYS A 299 9.60 1.32 5.78
N LEU A 300 10.37 0.23 5.90
CA LEU A 300 10.35 -0.86 4.93
C LEU A 300 8.97 -1.54 4.89
N GLN A 301 8.38 -1.85 6.05
CA GLN A 301 7.06 -2.49 6.13
C GLN A 301 5.94 -1.64 5.55
N LEU A 302 5.89 -0.36 5.94
CA LEU A 302 4.93 0.59 5.40
C LEU A 302 5.17 0.79 3.90
N GLY A 303 6.43 0.86 3.50
CA GLY A 303 6.87 0.99 2.11
C GLY A 303 6.37 -0.17 1.24
N VAL A 304 6.39 -1.42 1.74
CA VAL A 304 5.86 -2.57 0.98
C VAL A 304 4.42 -2.35 0.57
N PHE A 305 3.57 -2.03 1.54
CA PHE A 305 2.15 -1.86 1.28
C PHE A 305 1.89 -0.67 0.36
N VAL A 306 2.41 0.51 0.73
CA VAL A 306 2.13 1.75 0.00
C VAL A 306 2.67 1.67 -1.44
N LEU A 307 3.86 1.12 -1.65
CA LEU A 307 4.45 0.98 -2.98
C LEU A 307 3.71 -0.04 -3.84
N VAL A 308 3.39 -1.23 -3.30
CA VAL A 308 2.63 -2.25 -4.05
C VAL A 308 1.25 -1.75 -4.41
N THR A 309 0.59 -1.06 -3.49
CA THR A 309 -0.73 -0.45 -3.74
C THR A 309 -0.66 0.64 -4.80
N ALA A 310 0.30 1.57 -4.72
CA ALA A 310 0.49 2.60 -5.76
C ALA A 310 0.74 1.97 -7.15
N MET A 311 1.53 0.90 -7.21
CA MET A 311 1.76 0.13 -8.43
C MET A 311 0.50 -0.59 -8.92
N GLY A 312 -0.27 -1.20 -8.02
CA GLY A 312 -1.53 -1.87 -8.36
C GLY A 312 -2.57 -0.90 -8.93
N LEU A 313 -2.74 0.27 -8.31
CA LEU A 313 -3.63 1.32 -8.78
C LEU A 313 -3.18 1.88 -10.14
N TRP A 314 -1.87 2.07 -10.33
CA TRP A 314 -1.35 2.50 -11.63
C TRP A 314 -1.60 1.46 -12.73
N VAL A 315 -1.44 0.17 -12.43
CA VAL A 315 -1.78 -0.91 -13.36
C VAL A 315 -3.28 -0.94 -13.68
N ASP A 316 -4.15 -0.72 -12.70
CA ASP A 316 -5.59 -0.60 -12.94
C ASP A 316 -5.91 0.53 -13.92
N VAL A 317 -5.29 1.70 -13.71
CA VAL A 317 -5.42 2.84 -14.62
C VAL A 317 -4.98 2.46 -16.04
N LEU A 318 -3.80 1.88 -16.19
CA LEU A 318 -3.24 1.55 -17.51
C LEU A 318 -4.02 0.47 -18.28
N ARG A 319 -4.68 -0.45 -17.58
CA ARG A 319 -5.37 -1.58 -18.22
C ARG A 319 -6.83 -1.30 -18.48
N ASN A 320 -7.50 -0.70 -17.51
CA ASN A 320 -8.94 -0.64 -17.52
C ASN A 320 -9.46 0.72 -18.00
N THR A 321 -8.65 1.78 -18.10
CA THR A 321 -9.11 3.13 -18.57
C THR A 321 -8.78 3.41 -20.04
N ALA A 322 -9.34 4.50 -20.58
CA ALA A 322 -9.02 5.06 -21.90
C ALA A 322 -7.51 5.28 -22.15
N ILE A 323 -6.71 5.45 -21.08
CA ILE A 323 -5.25 5.61 -21.17
C ILE A 323 -4.60 4.43 -21.88
N HIS A 324 -5.19 3.22 -21.80
CA HIS A 324 -4.68 2.05 -22.50
C HIS A 324 -4.53 2.28 -24.01
N GLY A 325 -5.54 2.90 -24.64
CA GLY A 325 -5.57 3.16 -26.07
C GLY A 325 -4.74 4.37 -26.50
N ILE A 326 -4.58 5.34 -25.60
CA ILE A 326 -3.87 6.60 -25.88
C ILE A 326 -2.35 6.45 -25.70
N SER A 327 -1.91 5.66 -24.72
CA SER A 327 -0.49 5.51 -24.41
C SER A 327 0.19 4.51 -25.37
N THR A 328 1.11 5.01 -26.19
CA THR A 328 1.96 4.19 -27.09
C THR A 328 2.90 3.24 -26.35
N HIS A 329 3.19 3.52 -25.07
CA HIS A 329 4.20 2.81 -24.27
C HIS A 329 3.60 2.00 -23.11
N THR A 330 2.32 1.64 -23.17
CA THR A 330 1.62 0.91 -22.09
C THR A 330 2.32 -0.40 -21.70
N SER A 331 2.83 -1.15 -22.68
CA SER A 331 3.59 -2.39 -22.41
C SER A 331 4.87 -2.15 -21.62
N ILE A 332 5.55 -1.02 -21.86
CA ILE A 332 6.78 -0.65 -21.15
C ILE A 332 6.45 -0.29 -19.70
N TYR A 333 5.40 0.50 -19.46
CA TYR A 333 4.96 0.83 -18.10
C TYR A 333 4.52 -0.40 -17.30
N LEU A 334 3.79 -1.31 -17.93
CA LEU A 334 3.37 -2.56 -17.31
C LEU A 334 4.58 -3.44 -16.96
N GLY A 335 5.51 -3.59 -17.90
CA GLY A 335 6.76 -4.32 -17.69
C GLY A 335 7.59 -3.73 -16.53
N ALA A 336 7.81 -2.42 -16.53
CA ALA A 336 8.53 -1.72 -15.47
C ALA A 336 7.87 -1.89 -14.09
N THR A 337 6.53 -1.85 -14.04
CA THR A 337 5.76 -2.05 -12.80
C THR A 337 5.88 -3.48 -12.26
N ILE A 338 5.78 -4.48 -13.14
CA ILE A 338 5.95 -5.89 -12.78
C ILE A 338 7.39 -6.15 -12.31
N THR A 339 8.38 -5.67 -13.05
CA THR A 339 9.80 -5.81 -12.69
C THR A 339 10.09 -5.16 -11.33
N THR A 340 9.55 -3.96 -11.07
CA THR A 340 9.70 -3.28 -9.78
C THR A 340 9.08 -4.09 -8.63
N SER A 341 7.88 -4.65 -8.84
CA SER A 341 7.22 -5.53 -7.86
C SER A 341 8.05 -6.77 -7.54
N ILE A 342 8.70 -7.38 -8.54
CA ILE A 342 9.60 -8.54 -8.35
C ILE A 342 10.87 -8.14 -7.60
N ILE A 343 11.49 -7.00 -7.94
CA ILE A 343 12.70 -6.47 -7.29
C ILE A 343 12.43 -6.05 -5.84
N LEU A 344 11.20 -5.67 -5.52
CA LEU A 344 10.81 -5.23 -4.19
C LEU A 344 11.02 -6.32 -3.12
N ILE A 345 10.67 -7.58 -3.43
CA ILE A 345 10.80 -8.72 -2.51
C ILE A 345 12.26 -8.91 -2.05
N PRO A 346 13.25 -9.10 -2.94
CA PRO A 346 14.64 -9.21 -2.53
C PRO A 346 15.14 -7.92 -1.88
N TRP A 347 14.72 -6.73 -2.34
CA TRP A 347 15.11 -5.48 -1.68
C TRP A 347 14.71 -5.45 -0.20
N ILE A 348 13.48 -5.83 0.14
CA ILE A 348 13.00 -5.90 1.54
C ILE A 348 13.81 -6.95 2.33
N CYS A 349 13.97 -8.15 1.77
CA CYS A 349 14.73 -9.22 2.42
C CYS A 349 16.19 -8.81 2.69
N LEU A 350 16.82 -8.12 1.74
CA LEU A 350 18.19 -7.62 1.87
C LEU A 350 18.29 -6.49 2.90
N GLY A 351 17.31 -5.59 2.96
CA GLY A 351 17.25 -4.54 3.98
C GLY A 351 17.12 -5.12 5.38
N TRP A 352 16.19 -6.06 5.56
CA TRP A 352 15.97 -6.73 6.84
C TRP A 352 17.17 -7.54 7.29
N TYR A 353 17.69 -8.43 6.43
CA TYR A 353 18.79 -9.33 6.77
C TYR A 353 20.13 -8.59 6.84
N GLY A 354 20.40 -7.69 5.89
CA GLY A 354 21.67 -6.97 5.78
C GLY A 354 21.94 -6.06 6.98
N ILE A 355 20.92 -5.36 7.49
CA ILE A 355 21.07 -4.50 8.67
C ILE A 355 21.18 -5.36 9.94
N ARG A 356 20.35 -6.40 10.08
CA ARG A 356 20.37 -7.27 11.27
C ARG A 356 21.71 -8.00 11.45
N CYS A 357 22.31 -8.46 10.36
CA CYS A 357 23.56 -9.22 10.40
C CYS A 357 24.82 -8.37 10.19
N GLU A 358 24.69 -7.05 10.02
CA GLU A 358 25.77 -6.11 9.70
C GLU A 358 26.60 -6.53 8.47
N MET A 359 25.95 -7.08 7.45
CA MET A 359 26.63 -7.63 6.27
C MET A 359 26.88 -6.56 5.20
N LYS A 360 28.14 -6.12 5.08
CA LYS A 360 28.58 -5.06 4.14
C LYS A 360 28.19 -5.30 2.67
N LYS A 361 28.21 -6.55 2.21
CA LYS A 361 27.83 -6.91 0.83
C LYS A 361 26.31 -6.82 0.61
N THR A 362 25.53 -7.37 1.54
CA THR A 362 24.07 -7.37 1.51
C THR A 362 23.51 -5.94 1.55
N ILE A 363 24.05 -5.08 2.41
CA ILE A 363 23.62 -3.67 2.49
C ILE A 363 24.01 -2.88 1.22
N ALA A 364 25.13 -3.22 0.57
CA ALA A 364 25.50 -2.60 -0.72
C ALA A 364 24.50 -2.98 -1.83
N LEU A 365 24.07 -4.24 -1.86
CA LEU A 365 23.03 -4.70 -2.80
C LEU A 365 21.67 -4.07 -2.50
N PHE A 366 21.32 -3.90 -1.21
CA PHE A 366 20.14 -3.15 -0.79
C PHE A 366 20.14 -1.71 -1.33
N PHE A 367 21.26 -1.00 -1.24
CA PHE A 367 21.37 0.35 -1.79
C PHE A 367 21.32 0.38 -3.31
N PHE A 368 21.93 -0.60 -3.99
CA PHE A 368 21.86 -0.70 -5.44
C PHE A 368 20.41 -0.81 -5.93
N PHE A 369 19.63 -1.71 -5.34
CA PHE A 369 18.21 -1.86 -5.68
C PHE A 369 17.38 -0.65 -5.25
N GLY A 370 17.63 -0.07 -4.06
CA GLY A 370 16.95 1.14 -3.62
C GLY A 370 17.18 2.32 -4.57
N PHE A 371 18.42 2.51 -5.03
CA PHE A 371 18.77 3.52 -6.03
C PHE A 371 18.08 3.25 -7.37
N ALA A 372 18.08 2.00 -7.86
CA ALA A 372 17.38 1.63 -9.09
C ALA A 372 15.88 1.92 -9.01
N ILE A 373 15.24 1.62 -7.87
CA ILE A 373 13.83 1.95 -7.62
C ILE A 373 13.64 3.48 -7.64
N ILE A 374 14.44 4.25 -6.90
CA ILE A 374 14.35 5.72 -6.86
C ILE A 374 14.48 6.33 -8.26
N VAL A 375 15.47 5.90 -9.05
CA VAL A 375 15.68 6.38 -10.43
C VAL A 375 14.52 5.98 -11.34
N GLY A 376 14.07 4.73 -11.29
CA GLY A 376 12.94 4.26 -12.08
C GLY A 376 11.66 5.06 -11.79
N TRP A 377 11.39 5.33 -10.52
CA TRP A 377 10.26 6.17 -10.09
C TRP A 377 10.41 7.63 -10.49
N SER A 378 11.63 8.19 -10.40
CA SER A 378 11.90 9.55 -10.86
C SER A 378 11.63 9.70 -12.36
N ILE A 379 11.99 8.69 -13.16
CA ILE A 379 11.68 8.64 -14.60
C ILE A 379 10.16 8.51 -14.82
N MET A 380 9.45 7.73 -14.00
CA MET A 380 7.99 7.65 -14.06
C MET A 380 7.31 9.00 -13.80
N PHE A 381 7.80 9.80 -12.84
CA PHE A 381 7.28 11.16 -12.59
C PHE A 381 7.52 12.13 -13.75
N TYR A 382 8.54 11.86 -14.58
CA TYR A 382 8.77 12.61 -15.81
C TYR A 382 7.76 12.25 -16.92
N SER A 383 7.13 11.07 -16.86
CA SER A 383 6.09 10.69 -17.83
C SER A 383 4.87 11.60 -17.74
N LEU A 384 4.50 12.16 -18.88
CA LEU A 384 3.38 13.08 -19.00
C LEU A 384 2.04 12.40 -18.66
N VAL A 385 1.89 11.14 -19.08
CA VAL A 385 0.69 10.33 -18.79
C VAL A 385 0.54 10.10 -17.29
N TYR A 386 1.67 9.79 -16.64
CA TYR A 386 1.70 9.57 -15.21
C TYR A 386 1.37 10.85 -14.45
N ARG A 387 2.05 11.96 -14.77
CA ARG A 387 1.80 13.26 -14.14
C ARG A 387 0.36 13.73 -14.29
N TRP A 388 -0.23 13.58 -15.47
CA TRP A 388 -1.63 13.91 -15.70
C TRP A 388 -2.56 13.07 -14.82
N THR A 389 -2.31 11.76 -14.72
CA THR A 389 -3.10 10.86 -13.87
C THR A 389 -2.99 11.24 -12.39
N LEU A 390 -1.78 11.61 -11.91
CA LEU A 390 -1.59 12.06 -10.53
C LEU A 390 -2.39 13.34 -10.23
N LEU A 391 -2.51 14.25 -11.20
CA LEU A 391 -3.31 15.47 -11.02
C LEU A 391 -4.82 15.17 -10.97
N GLN A 392 -5.29 14.20 -11.76
CA GLN A 392 -6.71 13.83 -11.79
C GLN A 392 -7.13 12.96 -10.60
N TRP A 393 -6.22 12.14 -10.07
CA TRP A 393 -6.54 11.19 -9.00
C TRP A 393 -5.67 11.42 -7.74
N PRO A 394 -6.13 12.26 -6.79
CA PRO A 394 -5.39 12.61 -5.59
C PRO A 394 -4.97 11.42 -4.73
N PHE A 395 -5.75 10.33 -4.71
CA PHE A 395 -5.43 9.14 -3.93
C PHE A 395 -4.19 8.44 -4.45
N LEU A 396 -4.16 8.14 -5.75
CA LEU A 396 -2.98 7.61 -6.42
C LEU A 396 -1.77 8.54 -6.22
N ALA A 397 -1.97 9.85 -6.35
CA ALA A 397 -0.90 10.83 -6.11
C ALA A 397 -0.32 10.74 -4.69
N SER A 398 -1.19 10.71 -3.68
CA SER A 398 -0.78 10.63 -2.29
C SER A 398 0.00 9.34 -1.99
N LEU A 399 -0.47 8.19 -2.49
CA LEU A 399 0.18 6.90 -2.30
C LEU A 399 1.53 6.83 -3.04
N SER A 400 1.59 7.33 -4.28
CA SER A 400 2.85 7.38 -5.03
C SER A 400 3.89 8.27 -4.36
N MET A 401 3.50 9.47 -3.91
CA MET A 401 4.42 10.37 -3.20
C MET A 401 4.86 9.80 -1.86
N LEU A 402 3.94 9.23 -1.08
CA LEU A 402 4.26 8.58 0.18
C LEU A 402 5.21 7.39 -0.03
N SER A 403 4.98 6.59 -1.07
CA SER A 403 5.86 5.46 -1.42
C SER A 403 7.29 5.95 -1.72
N PHE A 404 7.41 7.03 -2.50
CA PHE A 404 8.71 7.62 -2.84
C PHE A 404 9.43 8.16 -1.59
N ILE A 405 8.71 8.88 -0.73
CA ILE A 405 9.24 9.38 0.55
C ILE A 405 9.72 8.23 1.43
N LEU A 406 8.98 7.12 1.52
CA LEU A 406 9.36 5.95 2.32
C LEU A 406 10.60 5.24 1.76
N VAL A 407 10.74 5.11 0.45
CA VAL A 407 11.94 4.53 -0.19
C VAL A 407 13.17 5.41 0.05
N VAL A 408 13.04 6.73 -0.10
CA VAL A 408 14.13 7.67 0.18
C VAL A 408 14.49 7.66 1.67
N SER A 409 13.51 7.74 2.55
CA SER A 409 13.71 7.74 4.01
C SER A 409 14.36 6.45 4.50
N SER A 410 13.89 5.29 4.02
CA SER A 410 14.49 3.99 4.37
C SER A 410 15.93 3.86 3.88
N THR A 411 16.25 4.40 2.69
CA THR A 411 17.61 4.44 2.16
C THR A 411 18.52 5.31 3.02
N ILE A 412 18.08 6.53 3.38
CA ILE A 412 18.84 7.44 4.25
C ILE A 412 19.06 6.83 5.64
N LEU A 413 18.01 6.30 6.26
CA LEU A 413 18.12 5.66 7.57
C LEU A 413 19.05 4.43 7.53
N ALA A 414 19.01 3.64 6.46
CA ALA A 414 19.92 2.51 6.27
C ALA A 414 21.38 2.95 6.07
N ILE A 415 21.63 4.10 5.41
CA ILE A 415 22.96 4.72 5.31
C ILE A 415 23.46 5.10 6.71
N ILE A 416 22.62 5.75 7.54
CA ILE A 416 22.96 6.10 8.92
C ILE A 416 23.26 4.84 9.75
N CYS A 417 22.46 3.77 9.62
CA CYS A 417 22.72 2.49 10.26
C CYS A 417 24.07 1.89 9.83
N ARG A 418 24.41 1.94 8.53
CA ARG A 418 25.68 1.44 8.00
C ARG A 418 26.89 2.13 8.60
N PHE A 419 26.84 3.46 8.78
CA PHE A 419 27.93 4.20 9.41
C PHE A 419 28.16 3.82 10.88
N ASN A 420 27.17 3.20 11.53
CA ASN A 420 27.24 2.75 12.91
C ASN A 420 27.55 1.24 13.06
N PHE A 421 27.89 0.53 11.98
CA PHE A 421 28.27 -0.89 12.05
C PHE A 421 29.53 -1.14 12.89
N ASN A 422 29.64 -2.35 13.46
CA ASN A 422 30.69 -2.80 14.37
C ASN A 422 30.67 -2.15 15.76
N ARG A 423 29.65 -1.36 16.10
CA ARG A 423 29.48 -0.75 17.44
C ARG A 423 28.71 -1.65 18.41
N GLY A 424 28.69 -2.96 18.19
CA GLY A 424 28.09 -3.93 19.11
C GLY A 424 26.62 -4.29 18.88
N LEU A 425 25.95 -3.77 17.83
CA LEU A 425 24.53 -4.06 17.56
C LEU A 425 24.32 -5.55 17.26
N LYS A 426 25.19 -6.18 16.45
CA LYS A 426 25.12 -7.62 16.17
C LYS A 426 25.23 -8.47 17.44
N GLN A 427 26.14 -8.14 18.34
CA GLN A 427 26.33 -8.85 19.61
C GLN A 427 25.09 -8.70 20.50
N TYR A 428 24.54 -7.49 20.58
CA TYR A 428 23.30 -7.21 21.32
C TYR A 428 22.13 -8.05 20.81
N LEU A 429 21.88 -8.04 19.49
CA LEU A 429 20.79 -8.80 18.87
C LEU A 429 21.00 -10.32 19.01
N HIS A 430 22.24 -10.78 19.04
CA HIS A 430 22.54 -12.19 19.26
C HIS A 430 22.29 -12.62 20.70
N ALA A 431 22.70 -11.81 21.68
CA ALA A 431 22.42 -12.04 23.10
C ALA A 431 20.91 -12.03 23.38
N GLU A 432 20.18 -11.06 22.82
CA GLU A 432 18.72 -10.99 22.90
C GLU A 432 18.05 -12.24 22.33
N ALA A 433 18.47 -12.69 21.14
CA ALA A 433 17.94 -13.90 20.52
C ALA A 433 18.26 -15.18 21.33
N ALA A 434 19.46 -15.28 21.90
CA ALA A 434 19.87 -16.41 22.74
C ALA A 434 19.06 -16.45 24.05
N LEU A 435 18.87 -15.30 24.71
CA LEU A 435 18.05 -15.16 25.91
C LEU A 435 16.59 -15.53 25.63
N ALA A 436 16.02 -15.03 24.53
CA ALA A 436 14.66 -15.36 24.13
C ALA A 436 14.46 -16.87 23.84
N GLN A 437 15.46 -17.54 23.25
CA GLN A 437 15.41 -18.98 22.98
C GLN A 437 15.54 -19.83 24.26
N SER A 438 16.32 -19.36 25.24
CA SER A 438 16.55 -20.08 26.49
C SER A 438 15.36 -20.04 27.46
N GLY A 439 14.28 -19.34 27.13
CA GLY A 439 13.10 -19.25 27.98
C GLY A 439 13.36 -18.54 29.31
N PHE A 440 14.44 -17.75 29.40
CA PHE A 440 14.71 -16.89 30.54
C PHE A 440 13.62 -15.81 30.62
N SER A 441 12.51 -16.17 31.26
CA SER A 441 11.52 -15.23 31.73
C SER A 441 12.11 -14.51 32.96
N PRO A 442 12.35 -13.20 32.89
CA PRO A 442 12.96 -12.41 33.95
C PRO A 442 12.02 -12.29 35.15
N GLU A 443 10.77 -12.74 35.01
CA GLU A 443 9.83 -12.83 36.13
C GLU A 443 10.31 -13.81 37.21
N ILE A 444 11.20 -14.76 36.89
CA ILE A 444 11.77 -15.70 37.85
C ILE A 444 12.85 -15.04 38.72
N PHE A 445 13.47 -13.95 38.24
CA PHE A 445 14.46 -13.16 38.98
C PHE A 445 13.89 -11.83 39.47
N ARG A 446 12.64 -11.84 39.97
CA ARG A 446 12.26 -10.81 40.94
C ARG A 446 13.15 -11.01 42.15
N HIS A 447 14.25 -10.27 42.19
CA HIS A 447 14.95 -10.01 43.43
C HIS A 447 13.91 -9.45 44.39
N ASP A 448 13.58 -10.22 45.42
CA ASP A 448 12.82 -9.79 46.60
C ASP A 448 13.65 -8.76 47.38
N GLU A 449 14.09 -7.67 46.73
CA GLU A 449 14.77 -6.55 47.39
C GLU A 449 13.83 -5.80 48.35
N GLU A 450 12.52 -6.04 48.27
CA GLU A 450 11.54 -5.52 49.24
C GLU A 450 11.43 -6.36 50.53
N LYS A 451 12.02 -7.57 50.60
CA LYS A 451 12.31 -8.17 51.89
C LYS A 451 13.63 -7.63 52.36
N GLY A 452 13.58 -6.52 53.10
CA GLY A 452 14.68 -5.91 53.84
C GLY A 452 15.26 -6.81 54.94
N ALA A 453 15.49 -8.10 54.66
CA ALA A 453 16.57 -8.83 55.28
C ALA A 453 17.84 -8.23 54.68
N SER A 454 18.42 -7.27 55.38
CA SER A 454 19.86 -7.01 55.26
C SER A 454 20.52 -8.39 55.28
N PHE A 455 21.07 -8.79 54.13
CA PHE A 455 21.94 -9.94 54.09
C PHE A 455 23.19 -9.51 54.84
N ASP A 456 23.13 -9.63 56.17
CA ASP A 456 24.21 -9.34 57.10
C ASP A 456 25.33 -10.33 56.80
N LEU A 457 26.16 -9.98 55.83
CA LEU A 457 27.43 -10.63 55.54
C LEU A 457 28.40 -10.54 56.74
N ASP A 458 28.06 -9.75 57.75
CA ASP A 458 28.82 -9.58 58.98
C ASP A 458 28.57 -10.65 60.06
N THR A 459 27.67 -11.62 59.83
CA THR A 459 27.52 -12.79 60.74
C THR A 459 27.62 -14.15 60.04
N ALA A 460 28.24 -14.22 58.86
CA ALA A 460 28.84 -15.47 58.42
C ALA A 460 30.14 -15.66 59.20
N ASP A 461 30.00 -16.24 60.40
CA ASP A 461 31.08 -16.77 61.21
C ASP A 461 31.95 -17.67 60.31
N PHE A 462 33.07 -17.11 59.84
CA PHE A 462 34.11 -17.80 59.07
C PHE A 462 34.78 -18.78 60.03
N LYS A 463 34.05 -19.84 60.40
CA LYS A 463 34.63 -21.03 61.01
C LYS A 463 35.50 -21.66 59.94
N LYS A 464 36.76 -21.22 59.89
CA LYS A 464 37.84 -21.77 59.07
C LYS A 464 37.67 -23.29 59.02
N PRO A 465 37.24 -23.89 57.91
CA PRO A 465 37.40 -25.32 57.75
C PRO A 465 38.91 -25.55 57.69
N ALA A 466 39.42 -26.28 58.67
CA ALA A 466 40.78 -26.80 58.64
C ALA A 466 40.91 -27.61 57.35
N PHE A 467 41.65 -27.04 56.40
CA PHE A 467 41.94 -27.67 55.13
C PHE A 467 42.96 -28.77 55.41
N SER A 468 42.47 -30.00 55.59
CA SER A 468 43.32 -31.20 55.60
C SER A 468 43.71 -31.52 54.16
N PRO A 469 45.00 -31.51 53.79
CA PRO A 469 45.44 -31.88 52.46
C PRO A 469 45.49 -33.40 52.37
N THR A 470 44.34 -34.03 52.18
CA THR A 470 44.29 -35.45 51.89
C THR A 470 43.21 -35.73 50.86
N SER A 471 43.67 -35.94 49.62
CA SER A 471 43.18 -36.94 48.68
C SER A 471 41.65 -37.09 48.60
N ILE A 472 41.05 -36.54 47.54
CA ILE A 472 40.22 -37.28 46.57
C ILE A 472 40.16 -36.45 45.30
N THR A 473 40.81 -36.99 44.26
CA THR A 473 40.48 -36.74 42.86
C THR A 473 39.03 -37.16 42.62
N SER A 474 38.09 -36.21 42.56
CA SER A 474 36.80 -36.45 41.90
C SER A 474 36.62 -35.43 40.77
N LYS A 475 36.49 -36.00 39.58
CA LYS A 475 36.20 -35.33 38.31
C LYS A 475 34.91 -34.51 38.44
N TYR A 476 35.04 -33.19 38.32
CA TYR A 476 34.01 -32.37 37.66
C TYR A 476 34.70 -31.58 36.54
N GLU A 477 35.09 -32.33 35.53
CA GLU A 477 35.32 -31.85 34.19
C GLU A 477 33.92 -31.63 33.59
N GLN A 478 33.36 -30.43 33.74
CA GLN A 478 32.20 -30.04 32.93
C GLN A 478 32.71 -29.74 31.52
N PRO A 479 32.29 -30.50 30.49
CA PRO A 479 32.68 -30.21 29.14
C PRO A 479 32.02 -28.89 28.69
N MET A 480 32.84 -27.95 28.22
CA MET A 480 32.34 -26.87 27.36
C MET A 480 31.57 -27.50 26.19
N PRO A 481 30.39 -26.98 25.79
CA PRO A 481 29.67 -27.50 24.63
C PRO A 481 30.50 -27.31 23.34
N THR A 482 31.02 -28.42 22.81
CA THR A 482 31.81 -28.53 21.58
C THR A 482 30.97 -28.33 20.31
N TYR A 483 30.22 -27.22 20.21
CA TYR A 483 29.45 -26.89 19.00
C TYR A 483 30.04 -25.71 18.19
N LEU A 484 31.25 -25.24 18.52
CA LEU A 484 31.94 -24.17 17.78
C LEU A 484 33.31 -24.57 17.22
N ALA A 485 33.52 -25.85 16.90
CA ALA A 485 34.62 -26.29 16.06
C ALA A 485 34.10 -26.63 14.65
N LEU A 486 34.05 -25.63 13.77
CA LEU A 486 33.90 -25.85 12.33
C LEU A 486 35.22 -26.45 11.79
N PRO A 487 35.20 -27.62 11.14
CA PRO A 487 36.40 -28.14 10.48
C PRO A 487 36.67 -27.33 9.21
N HIS A 488 37.88 -26.78 9.14
CA HIS A 488 38.45 -26.19 7.93
C HIS A 488 38.66 -27.31 6.90
N LYS A 489 37.71 -27.49 5.97
CA LYS A 489 37.86 -28.46 4.88
C LYS A 489 38.75 -27.86 3.79
N ARG A 490 39.98 -28.37 3.75
CA ARG A 490 41.02 -28.12 2.75
C ARG A 490 40.52 -28.61 1.38
N SER A 491 40.58 -27.75 0.36
CA SER A 491 40.24 -28.14 -1.02
C SER A 491 41.32 -29.05 -1.58
N GLY A 492 40.96 -30.31 -1.81
CA GLY A 492 41.71 -31.26 -2.62
C GLY A 492 41.07 -31.36 -4.00
N SER A 493 41.87 -31.04 -5.01
CA SER A 493 41.69 -31.33 -6.44
C SER A 493 41.52 -32.83 -6.69
N ALA A 494 40.57 -33.21 -7.55
CA ALA A 494 40.72 -34.30 -8.53
C ALA A 494 39.48 -34.40 -9.43
N ASP A 495 39.75 -34.37 -10.74
CA ASP A 495 38.92 -34.87 -11.82
C ASP A 495 38.41 -36.29 -11.58
N ALA A 496 37.22 -36.61 -12.12
CA ALA A 496 37.03 -37.69 -13.10
C ALA A 496 35.55 -37.93 -13.40
N ASP A 497 35.32 -38.15 -14.70
CA ASP A 497 34.16 -38.72 -15.38
C ASP A 497 33.30 -39.72 -14.59
N ALA A 498 31.98 -39.63 -14.81
CA ALA A 498 31.17 -40.80 -15.18
C ALA A 498 29.82 -40.38 -15.78
N ARG A 499 29.59 -40.86 -17.00
CA ARG A 499 28.28 -40.96 -17.67
C ARG A 499 27.33 -41.80 -16.81
N PHE A 500 26.04 -41.45 -16.77
CA PHE A 500 24.99 -42.45 -16.90
C PHE A 500 23.69 -41.83 -17.44
N VAL A 501 23.16 -42.53 -18.43
CA VAL A 501 21.92 -42.34 -19.17
C VAL A 501 20.77 -42.90 -18.33
N THR A 502 19.63 -42.21 -18.29
CA THR A 502 18.30 -42.84 -18.42
C THR A 502 17.28 -41.80 -18.87
N ASP A 503 16.68 -42.09 -20.02
CA ASP A 503 15.43 -41.54 -20.51
C ASP A 503 14.29 -41.71 -19.49
N GLU A 504 13.40 -40.72 -19.40
CA GLU A 504 11.98 -41.03 -19.22
C GLU A 504 11.09 -39.96 -19.88
N GLN A 505 10.18 -40.47 -20.70
CA GLN A 505 9.23 -39.78 -21.57
C GLN A 505 8.08 -39.16 -20.77
N VAL A 506 7.65 -37.95 -21.14
CA VAL A 506 6.23 -37.56 -21.06
C VAL A 506 5.83 -36.79 -22.31
N ASN A 507 5.10 -37.49 -23.18
CA ASN A 507 4.31 -36.98 -24.31
C ASN A 507 3.26 -35.96 -23.80
N ALA A 508 3.19 -34.76 -24.35
CA ALA A 508 2.45 -34.39 -25.58
C ALA A 508 0.93 -34.58 -25.47
N LEU A 509 0.22 -33.48 -25.24
CA LEU A 509 -1.17 -33.28 -25.68
C LEU A 509 -1.28 -31.85 -26.22
N GLY A 510 -1.21 -31.74 -27.54
CA GLY A 510 -1.46 -30.51 -28.28
C GLY A 510 -2.93 -30.43 -28.70
N ALA A 511 -3.47 -29.21 -28.62
CA ALA A 511 -4.61 -28.78 -29.41
C ALA A 511 -4.32 -27.35 -29.93
N PRO A 512 -4.53 -27.06 -31.22
CA PRO A 512 -4.18 -25.78 -31.81
C PRO A 512 -5.27 -24.74 -31.57
N LEU A 513 -4.91 -23.63 -30.91
CA LEU A 513 -5.73 -22.42 -30.85
C LEU A 513 -5.57 -21.63 -32.15
N GLN A 514 -6.65 -21.56 -32.93
CA GLN A 514 -6.78 -20.71 -34.11
C GLN A 514 -6.66 -19.23 -33.71
N VAL A 515 -5.74 -18.53 -34.36
CA VAL A 515 -5.52 -17.09 -34.25
C VAL A 515 -6.48 -16.36 -35.19
N PRO A 516 -7.27 -15.36 -34.72
CA PRO A 516 -8.06 -14.51 -35.62
C PRO A 516 -7.15 -13.61 -36.45
N ARG A 517 -7.46 -13.50 -37.75
CA ARG A 517 -6.78 -12.66 -38.73
C ARG A 517 -6.74 -11.18 -38.29
N LEU A 518 -5.55 -10.61 -38.38
CA LEU A 518 -5.27 -9.17 -38.31
C LEU A 518 -6.08 -8.40 -39.35
N ALA A 519 -6.73 -7.32 -38.89
CA ALA A 519 -7.25 -6.28 -39.75
C ALA A 519 -6.10 -5.46 -40.36
N GLU A 520 -6.22 -5.18 -41.65
CA GLU A 520 -5.26 -4.44 -42.46
C GLU A 520 -5.07 -3.00 -41.97
N ARG A 521 -3.80 -2.59 -41.90
CA ARG A 521 -3.35 -1.23 -41.58
C ARG A 521 -3.19 -0.46 -42.90
N PRO A 522 -3.78 0.75 -43.07
CA PRO A 522 -3.50 1.56 -44.23
C PRO A 522 -2.13 2.22 -44.11
N THR A 523 -1.23 1.85 -45.02
CA THR A 523 0.03 2.53 -45.32
C THR A 523 -0.26 3.81 -46.10
N LYS A 524 -0.02 4.98 -45.48
CA LYS A 524 0.45 6.16 -46.21
C LYS A 524 1.54 6.87 -45.42
N THR A 525 2.75 6.69 -45.92
CA THR A 525 3.96 7.46 -45.69
C THR A 525 3.74 8.92 -46.09
N SER A 526 3.85 9.84 -45.13
CA SER A 526 4.19 11.24 -45.39
C SER A 526 5.50 11.52 -44.66
N THR A 527 6.57 11.66 -45.43
CA THR A 527 7.91 11.99 -44.97
C THR A 527 7.90 13.46 -44.54
N GLN A 528 8.03 13.72 -43.24
CA GLN A 528 8.16 15.08 -42.70
C GLN A 528 9.53 15.25 -42.04
N ASP A 529 10.23 16.30 -42.48
CA ASP A 529 11.61 16.67 -42.17
C ASP A 529 11.92 16.78 -40.66
N PRO A 530 12.96 16.11 -40.14
CA PRO A 530 13.43 16.29 -38.77
C PRO A 530 14.52 17.36 -38.73
N SER A 531 14.16 18.64 -38.94
CA SER A 531 15.12 19.74 -38.80
C SER A 531 14.51 21.02 -38.22
N LYS A 532 13.65 20.93 -37.19
CA LYS A 532 13.17 22.15 -36.52
C LYS A 532 12.60 21.97 -35.11
N TYR A 533 13.34 21.34 -34.20
CA TYR A 533 13.04 21.44 -32.76
C TYR A 533 14.32 21.62 -31.94
N GLY A 534 14.84 22.85 -31.96
CA GLY A 534 15.70 23.34 -30.89
C GLY A 534 14.83 23.64 -29.68
N VAL A 535 14.71 22.68 -28.76
CA VAL A 535 14.05 22.90 -27.47
C VAL A 535 15.02 23.67 -26.58
N ARG A 536 14.74 24.96 -26.35
CA ARG A 536 15.35 25.73 -25.26
C ARG A 536 14.80 25.19 -23.94
N LEU A 537 15.63 24.39 -23.25
CA LEU A 537 15.49 24.09 -21.83
C LEU A 537 15.95 25.31 -21.06
N GLY A 538 14.99 26.06 -20.50
CA GLY A 538 15.28 27.21 -19.66
C GLY A 538 14.06 28.07 -19.47
N GLU A 539 13.15 27.63 -18.60
CA GLU A 539 12.56 28.48 -17.58
C GLU A 539 11.80 27.60 -16.57
N SER A 540 12.14 27.88 -15.32
CA SER A 540 11.87 27.15 -14.09
C SER A 540 10.40 27.18 -13.66
N PHE A 541 9.92 26.03 -13.19
CA PHE A 541 8.93 25.91 -12.11
C PHE A 541 9.63 25.29 -10.90
#